data_AF-A0A0S2LM15-F1
#
_entry.id   AF-A0A0S2LM15-F1
#
_cell.length_a   1.000
_cell.length_b   1.000
_cell.length_c   1.000
_cell.angle_alpha   90.00
_cell.angle_beta   90.00
_cell.angle_gamma   90.00
#
_symmetry.space_group_name_H-M   'P 1'
#
loop_
_entity.id
_entity.type
_entity.pdbx_description
1 polymer ?
#
loop_
_entity_poly.entity_id
_entity_poly.type
_entity_poly.pdbx_seq_one_letter_code
_entity_poly.pdbx_strand_id
1 'polypeptide(L)' 'MPQLDTSTWFITITSMLLSLFILMQLKFTTFSSFSPPQPTTMEKTKHLTPWETKWTKTYLPHSLPLP' A
#
# COMPACT_ATOMS: atom_id res chain seq x y z
N MET A 1 -12.85 -32.41 43.30
CA MET A 1 -11.49 -31.97 42.96
C MET A 1 -11.60 -30.89 41.89
N PRO A 2 -11.04 -29.68 42.08
CA PRO A 2 -11.21 -28.55 41.15
C PRO A 2 -10.54 -28.75 39.77
N GLN A 3 -9.89 -29.88 39.55
CA GLN A 3 -9.28 -30.27 38.28
C GLN A 3 -10.25 -31.01 37.33
N LEU A 4 -11.43 -31.42 37.80
CA LEU A 4 -12.42 -32.15 37.00
C LEU A 4 -13.46 -31.24 36.34
N ASP A 5 -13.35 -29.93 36.54
CA ASP A 5 -14.23 -28.92 35.96
C ASP A 5 -13.79 -28.62 34.51
N THR A 6 -14.11 -29.55 33.61
CA THR A 6 -13.78 -29.50 32.18
C THR A 6 -14.57 -28.43 31.41
N SER A 7 -15.62 -27.85 31.98
CA SER A 7 -16.41 -26.79 31.33
C SER A 7 -15.59 -25.52 31.10
N THR A 8 -14.65 -25.21 31.99
CA THR A 8 -13.77 -24.04 31.90
C THR A 8 -12.72 -24.19 30.79
N TRP A 9 -12.43 -25.42 30.35
CA TRP A 9 -11.40 -25.67 29.34
C TRP A 9 -11.76 -25.07 28.00
N PHE A 10 -13.04 -25.13 27.59
CA PHE A 10 -13.48 -24.55 26.33
C PHE A 10 -13.25 -23.03 26.29
N ILE A 11 -13.63 -22.33 27.37
CA ILE A 11 -13.42 -20.89 27.49
C ILE A 11 -11.93 -20.55 27.55
N THR A 12 -11.14 -21.36 28.26
CA THR A 12 -9.69 -21.16 28.38
C THR A 12 -8.98 -21.34 27.04
N ILE A 13 -9.31 -22.40 26.29
CA ILE A 13 -8.73 -22.70 24.98
C ILE A 13 -9.12 -21.60 23.98
N THR A 14 -10.39 -21.21 23.93
CA THR A 14 -10.86 -20.15 23.02
C THR A 14 -10.23 -18.80 23.38
N SER A 15 -10.11 -18.47 24.67
CA SER A 15 -9.41 -17.27 25.14
C SER A 15 -7.92 -17.27 24.78
N MET A 16 -7.22 -18.41 24.93
CA MET A 16 -5.81 -18.53 24.53
C MET A 16 -5.64 -18.36 23.02
N LEU A 17 -6.49 -19.00 22.21
CA LEU A 17 -6.45 -18.91 20.75
C LEU A 17 -6.72 -17.48 20.27
N LEU A 18 -7.70 -16.79 20.85
CA LEU A 18 -8.01 -15.40 20.50
C LEU A 18 -6.85 -14.47 20.85
N SER A 19 -6.26 -14.62 22.04
CA SER A 19 -5.08 -13.84 22.45
C SER A 19 -3.91 -14.05 21.49
N LEU A 20 -3.63 -15.31 21.12
CA LEU A 20 -2.55 -15.63 20.18
C LEU A 20 -2.83 -15.05 18.78
N PHE A 21 -4.07 -15.14 18.31
CA PHE A 21 -4.48 -14.58 17.02
C PHE A 21 -4.26 -13.07 16.96
N ILE A 22 -4.67 -12.32 17.99
CA ILE A 22 -4.49 -10.86 18.04
C ILE A 22 -3.01 -10.48 17.99
N LEU A 23 -2.14 -11.18 18.74
CA LEU A 23 -0.69 -10.92 18.72
C LEU A 23 -0.08 -11.18 17.34
N MET A 24 -0.50 -12.24 16.66
CA MET A 24 -0.03 -12.56 15.31
C MET A 24 -0.52 -11.54 14.27
N GLN A 25 -1.78 -11.11 14.37
CA GLN A 25 -2.34 -10.05 13.51
C GLN A 25 -1.60 -8.72 13.67
N LEU A 26 -1.23 -8.34 14.90
CA LEU A 26 -0.46 -7.12 15.15
C LEU A 26 0.90 -7.16 14.45
N LYS A 27 1.60 -8.30 14.49
CA LYS A 27 2.86 -8.43 13.74
C LYS A 27 2.63 -8.40 12.24
N PHE A 28 1.63 -9.12 11.72
CA PHE A 28 1.34 -9.16 10.29
C PHE A 28 0.94 -7.79 9.73
N THR A 29 0.13 -7.02 10.46
CA THR A 29 -0.25 -5.65 10.08
C THR A 29 0.95 -4.70 10.06
N THR A 30 1.91 -4.82 10.97
CA THR A 30 3.16 -4.02 10.91
C THR A 30 4.02 -4.37 9.70
N PHE A 31 4.11 -5.65 9.33
CA PHE A 31 4.82 -6.06 8.11
C PHE A 31 4.08 -5.65 6.83
N SER A 32 2.75 -5.73 6.82
CA SER A 32 1.92 -5.25 5.69
C SER A 32 1.88 -3.73 5.59
N SER A 33 2.09 -3.00 6.69
CA SER A 33 2.23 -1.53 6.70
C SER A 33 3.61 -1.09 6.22
N PHE A 34 4.60 -1.99 6.32
CA PHE A 34 5.83 -1.97 5.54
C PHE A 34 5.60 -2.46 4.10
N SER A 35 4.39 -2.27 3.57
CA SER A 35 4.20 -2.32 2.12
C SER A 35 5.25 -1.38 1.51
N PRO A 36 5.99 -1.80 0.47
CA PRO A 36 6.85 -0.87 -0.24
C PRO A 36 5.99 0.34 -0.58
N PRO A 37 6.54 1.57 -0.55
CA PRO A 37 5.77 2.74 -0.99
C PRO A 37 5.18 2.31 -2.33
N GLN A 38 3.85 2.14 -2.33
CA GLN A 38 3.13 1.81 -3.54
C GLN A 38 3.72 2.77 -4.56
N PRO A 39 4.26 2.29 -5.70
CA PRO A 39 4.71 3.22 -6.71
C PRO A 39 3.48 4.08 -6.88
N THR A 40 3.58 5.33 -6.43
CA THR A 40 2.63 6.35 -6.78
C THR A 40 2.67 6.17 -8.27
N THR A 41 1.66 5.50 -8.83
CA THR A 41 1.41 5.53 -10.24
C THR A 41 1.36 7.00 -10.39
N MET A 42 2.48 7.53 -10.88
CA MET A 42 2.55 8.89 -11.30
C MET A 42 1.39 8.84 -12.27
N GLU A 43 0.24 9.38 -11.86
CA GLU A 43 -0.20 10.67 -12.35
C GLU A 43 1.06 11.41 -12.82
N LYS A 44 1.65 10.90 -13.90
CA LYS A 44 2.57 11.53 -14.80
C LYS A 44 1.58 12.42 -15.52
N THR A 45 1.02 13.36 -14.75
CA THR A 45 0.25 14.48 -15.18
C THR A 45 1.25 15.28 -15.95
N LYS A 46 1.51 14.81 -17.18
CA LYS A 46 2.16 15.48 -18.29
C LYS A 46 3.11 16.56 -17.82
N HIS A 47 4.08 16.23 -16.96
CA HIS A 47 5.15 17.16 -16.70
C HIS A 47 6.03 17.04 -17.92
N LEU A 48 5.62 17.74 -18.99
CA LEU A 48 6.38 17.87 -20.21
C LEU A 48 7.76 18.29 -19.75
N THR A 49 8.70 17.37 -19.90
CA THR A 49 10.06 17.63 -19.54
C THR A 49 10.51 18.80 -20.42
N PRO A 50 11.32 19.73 -19.89
CA PRO A 50 11.80 20.88 -20.68
C PRO A 50 12.42 20.46 -22.01
N TRP A 51 12.93 19.22 -22.04
CA TRP A 51 13.43 18.50 -23.21
C TRP A 51 12.38 18.29 -24.30
N GLU A 52 11.22 17.71 -23.99
CA GLU A 52 10.11 17.53 -24.94
C GLU A 52 9.66 18.87 -25.51
N THR A 53 9.50 19.89 -24.66
CA THR A 53 9.13 21.25 -25.10
C THR A 53 10.20 21.87 -26.00
N LYS A 54 11.48 21.61 -25.75
CA LYS A 54 12.57 22.07 -26.63
C LYS A 54 12.53 21.37 -27.99
N TRP A 55 12.21 20.07 -28.04
CA TRP A 55 12.05 19.34 -29.29
C TRP A 55 10.83 19.78 -30.07
N THR A 56 9.66 19.92 -29.44
CA THR A 56 8.46 20.46 -30.11
C THR A 56 8.73 21.86 -30.66
N LYS A 57 9.49 22.69 -29.93
CA LYS A 57 9.86 24.04 -30.39
C LYS A 57 10.90 24.05 -31.53
N THR A 58 11.75 23.02 -31.63
CA THR A 58 12.78 22.92 -32.68
C THR A 58 12.24 22.24 -33.95
N TYR A 59 11.34 21.27 -33.78
CA TYR A 59 10.61 20.59 -34.86
C TYR A 59 9.32 21.31 -35.29
N LEU A 60 9.02 22.49 -34.75
CA LEU A 60 8.10 23.45 -35.35
C LEU A 60 8.88 24.48 -36.18
N PRO A 61 9.51 24.11 -37.33
CA PRO A 61 9.83 25.11 -38.30
C PRO A 61 8.51 25.51 -38.96
N HIS A 62 8.08 26.74 -38.71
CA HIS A 62 7.35 27.50 -39.73
C HIS A 62 5.91 27.02 -40.05
N SER A 63 5.05 26.86 -39.04
CA SER A 63 3.59 26.79 -39.27
C SER A 63 2.93 28.13 -38.91
N LEU A 64 2.84 29.02 -39.91
CA LEU A 64 1.91 30.18 -40.05
C LEU A 64 2.10 31.38 -39.08
N PRO A 65 2.28 32.59 -39.65
CA PRO A 65 1.10 33.35 -40.09
C PRO A 65 1.18 33.73 -41.57
N LEU A 66 0.22 33.25 -42.35
CA LEU A 66 -0.25 33.90 -43.57
C LEU A 66 -1.46 34.74 -43.13
N PRO A 67 -1.24 36.04 -42.94
CA PRO A 67 -2.02 37.04 -43.68
C PRO A 67 -1.14 38.08 -44.38
#